data_AF-A0A657AV63-F1
#
_entry.id   AF-A0A657AV63-F1
#
_cell.length_a   1.000
_cell.length_b   1.000
_cell.length_c   1.000
_cell.angle_alpha   90.00
_cell.angle_beta   90.00
_cell.angle_gamma   90.00
#
_symmetry.space_group_name_H-M   'P 1'
#
loop_
_entity.id
_entity.type
_entity.pdbx_description
1 polymer ?
#
loop_
_entity_poly.entity_id
_entity_poly.type
_entity_poly.pdbx_seq_one_letter_code
_entity_poly.pdbx_strand_id
1 'polypeptide(L)'
;MAGPIVNDDAYSITSGENKQLGYVFSIFGNKFDLSGSPKNDQDEDGDPLEIVSVEGQSLNDGEVTVTGSNGGEFRIFSDGSIFLYATTGFEYLAAGETANMIVTYTVSDGTSSSVASVIVTVTVVDGDSILAQDDVFSTEESTILAGVNVTSNDELYADFAEIVAINGIGSNVGAEVRGSNGGLFTIVCRR
;
A
#
# COMPACT_ATOMS: atom_id res chain seq x y z
N MET A 1 15.47 15.70 33.80
CA MET A 1 14.26 15.60 32.98
C MET A 1 14.34 14.25 32.31
N ALA A 2 13.30 13.45 32.51
CA ALA A 2 13.05 12.29 31.67
C ALA A 2 12.83 12.77 30.23
N GLY A 3 13.01 11.88 29.26
CA GLY A 3 12.71 12.19 27.86
C GLY A 3 11.40 11.54 27.42
N PRO A 4 10.94 11.81 26.19
CA PRO A 4 9.70 11.26 25.66
C PRO A 4 9.70 9.73 25.66
N ILE A 5 8.62 9.14 26.17
CA ILE A 5 8.30 7.71 26.05
C ILE A 5 7.34 7.57 24.87
N VAL A 6 7.90 7.17 23.73
CA VAL A 6 7.15 6.93 22.50
C VAL A 6 6.90 5.43 22.27
N ASN A 7 5.75 5.09 21.73
CA ASN A 7 5.33 3.73 21.40
C ASN A 7 4.86 3.68 19.95
N ASP A 8 4.99 2.53 19.32
CA ASP A 8 4.40 2.35 17.99
C ASP A 8 2.87 2.33 18.07
N ASP A 9 2.23 3.02 17.13
CA ASP A 9 0.78 3.08 17.01
C ASP A 9 0.29 2.21 15.85
N ALA A 10 -0.79 1.47 16.08
CA ALA A 10 -1.32 0.53 15.11
C ALA A 10 -2.80 0.81 14.79
N TYR A 11 -3.11 0.87 13.49
CA TYR A 11 -4.46 1.13 12.98
C TYR A 11 -4.86 0.08 11.94
N SER A 12 -6.17 -0.16 11.79
CA SER A 12 -6.71 -0.94 10.67
C SER A 12 -7.76 -0.13 9.92
N ILE A 13 -7.66 -0.14 8.58
CA ILE A 13 -8.59 0.54 7.67
C ILE A 13 -8.90 -0.33 6.45
N THR A 14 -9.85 0.13 5.65
CA THR A 14 -10.10 -0.39 4.30
C THR A 14 -9.59 0.59 3.24
N SER A 15 -9.15 0.08 2.08
CA SER A 15 -8.72 0.93 0.96
C SER A 15 -9.86 1.80 0.42
N GLY A 16 -9.53 2.89 -0.27
CA GLY A 16 -10.48 3.83 -0.85
C GLY A 16 -11.07 4.84 0.13
N GLU A 17 -10.70 4.77 1.41
CA GLU A 17 -11.16 5.71 2.44
C GLU A 17 -10.14 6.83 2.72
N ASN A 18 -10.67 8.02 3.01
CA ASN A 18 -9.93 9.12 3.62
C ASN A 18 -10.39 9.24 5.06
N LYS A 19 -9.48 9.06 6.03
CA LYS A 19 -9.87 8.92 7.44
C LYS A 19 -8.87 9.58 8.38
N GLN A 20 -9.39 10.27 9.38
CA GLN A 20 -8.60 10.62 10.56
C GLN A 20 -8.42 9.36 11.40
N LEU A 21 -7.17 8.93 11.59
CA LEU A 21 -6.84 7.71 12.30
C LEU A 21 -6.95 7.89 13.82
N GLY A 22 -6.52 9.04 14.33
CA GLY A 22 -6.52 9.35 15.76
C GLY A 22 -5.45 10.38 16.12
N TYR A 23 -5.02 10.29 17.39
CA TYR A 23 -3.92 11.07 17.97
C TYR A 23 -2.89 10.11 18.56
N VAL A 24 -1.60 10.42 18.42
CA VAL A 24 -0.49 9.69 19.07
C VAL A 24 -0.10 10.26 20.45
N PHE A 25 -0.72 11.37 20.86
CA PHE A 25 -0.51 12.00 22.15
C PHE A 25 -1.71 11.88 23.09
N SER A 26 -1.45 11.75 24.38
CA SER A 26 -2.50 11.76 25.41
C SER A 26 -3.00 13.19 25.68
N ILE A 27 -4.18 13.54 25.20
CA ILE A 27 -4.81 14.83 25.52
C ILE A 27 -5.44 14.78 26.92
N PHE A 28 -4.92 15.57 27.86
CA PHE A 28 -5.49 15.82 29.19
C PHE A 28 -5.89 14.57 30.00
N GLY A 29 -5.12 13.48 29.90
CA GLY A 29 -5.38 12.22 30.64
C GLY A 29 -6.60 11.44 30.14
N ASN A 30 -7.29 11.90 29.09
CA ASN A 30 -8.36 11.16 28.46
C ASN A 30 -7.77 10.33 27.30
N LYS A 31 -7.85 9.00 27.44
CA LYS A 31 -7.61 8.02 26.39
C LYS A 31 -8.67 8.12 25.28
N PHE A 32 -8.78 9.26 24.60
CA PHE A 32 -9.65 9.37 23.44
C PHE A 32 -8.92 8.86 22.20
N ASP A 33 -8.54 7.60 22.27
CA ASP A 33 -8.04 6.87 21.14
C ASP A 33 -9.22 6.19 20.43
N LEU A 34 -9.49 6.61 19.20
CA LEU A 34 -10.49 5.99 18.33
C LEU A 34 -9.98 4.68 17.70
N SER A 35 -8.72 4.29 17.96
CA SER A 35 -8.01 3.21 17.25
C SER A 35 -7.63 1.98 18.07
N GLY A 36 -7.66 2.04 19.40
CA GLY A 36 -7.43 0.87 20.25
C GLY A 36 -5.96 0.54 20.54
N SER A 37 -5.02 1.48 20.33
CA SER A 37 -3.64 1.40 20.79
C SER A 37 -3.58 1.54 22.33
N PRO A 38 -3.02 0.57 23.08
CA PRO A 38 -3.05 0.59 24.54
C PRO A 38 -2.05 1.56 25.19
N LYS A 39 -1.14 2.20 24.42
CA LYS A 39 -0.09 3.08 24.94
C LYS A 39 0.20 4.26 24.01
N ASN A 40 -0.50 5.36 24.25
CA ASN A 40 -0.16 6.65 23.65
C ASN A 40 1.23 7.12 24.09
N ASP A 41 1.84 8.02 23.33
CA ASP A 41 3.09 8.66 23.72
C ASP A 41 2.89 9.59 24.91
N GLN A 42 3.87 9.57 25.81
CA GLN A 42 3.82 10.27 27.09
C GLN A 42 5.19 10.80 27.50
N ASP A 43 5.16 11.76 28.40
CA ASP A 43 6.33 12.25 29.11
C ASP A 43 6.11 12.09 30.62
N GLU A 44 7.12 11.62 31.34
CA GLU A 44 7.03 11.37 32.79
C GLU A 44 7.02 12.67 33.61
N ASP A 45 7.61 13.75 33.08
CA ASP A 45 7.66 15.06 33.72
C ASP A 45 6.45 15.93 33.37
N GLY A 46 5.66 15.53 32.36
CA GLY A 46 4.47 16.22 31.88
C GLY A 46 4.78 17.36 30.92
N ASP A 47 5.97 17.38 30.33
CA ASP A 47 6.35 18.34 29.32
C ASP A 47 5.49 18.16 28.04
N PRO A 48 5.10 19.25 27.36
CA PRO A 48 4.34 19.16 26.12
C PRO A 48 5.11 18.39 25.05
N LEU A 49 4.48 17.37 24.47
CA LEU A 49 5.03 16.62 23.35
C LEU A 49 4.61 17.24 22.01
N GLU A 50 5.55 17.28 21.07
CA GLU A 50 5.30 17.68 19.69
C GLU A 50 6.00 16.73 18.70
N ILE A 51 5.35 16.47 17.55
CA ILE A 51 6.02 15.80 16.44
C ILE A 51 6.89 16.84 15.72
N VAL A 52 8.19 16.56 15.60
CA VAL A 52 9.17 17.47 14.99
C VAL A 52 9.65 17.02 13.61
N SER A 53 9.54 15.72 13.31
CA SER A 53 9.81 15.18 11.98
C SER A 53 9.08 13.88 11.70
N VAL A 54 8.84 13.59 10.44
CA VAL A 54 8.24 12.35 9.92
C VAL A 54 9.07 11.88 8.73
N GLU A 55 9.50 10.62 8.72
CA GLU A 55 10.43 10.07 7.70
C GLU A 55 11.69 10.93 7.51
N GLY A 56 12.18 11.55 8.61
CA GLY A 56 13.31 12.47 8.59
C GLY A 56 13.01 13.85 7.97
N GLN A 57 11.77 14.13 7.57
CA GLN A 57 11.33 15.44 7.07
C GLN A 57 10.75 16.28 8.21
N SER A 58 11.24 17.51 8.36
CA SER A 58 10.67 18.46 9.32
C SER A 58 9.27 18.92 8.88
N LEU A 59 8.44 19.24 9.87
CA LEU A 59 7.11 19.79 9.63
C LEU A 59 7.23 21.24 9.12
N ASN A 60 6.35 21.61 8.19
CA ASN A 60 6.21 22.97 7.68
C ASN A 60 4.85 23.51 8.16
N ASP A 61 4.86 24.64 8.87
CA ASP A 61 3.66 25.24 9.47
C ASP A 61 2.83 24.26 10.33
N GLY A 62 3.51 23.34 11.02
CA GLY A 62 2.89 22.38 11.95
C GLY A 62 2.35 21.11 11.31
N GLU A 63 2.65 20.83 10.04
CA GLU A 63 2.29 19.56 9.40
C GLU A 63 3.32 19.06 8.37
N VAL A 64 3.20 17.80 7.99
CA VAL A 64 3.94 17.19 6.90
C VAL A 64 3.10 16.11 6.21
N THR A 65 3.26 15.97 4.90
CA THR A 65 2.65 14.90 4.11
C THR A 65 3.73 13.97 3.60
N VAL A 66 3.60 12.67 3.86
CA VAL A 66 4.53 11.63 3.43
C VAL A 66 3.78 10.45 2.83
N THR A 67 4.43 9.71 1.92
CA THR A 67 3.88 8.45 1.38
C THR A 67 4.29 7.28 2.26
N GLY A 68 3.35 6.39 2.58
CA GLY A 68 3.64 5.19 3.36
C GLY A 68 4.42 4.14 2.54
N SER A 69 5.10 3.23 3.24
CA SER A 69 5.98 2.21 2.64
C SER A 69 5.32 1.30 1.57
N ASN A 70 3.98 1.17 1.58
CA ASN A 70 3.22 0.32 0.66
C ASN A 70 1.99 1.04 0.08
N GLY A 71 2.07 2.37 -0.09
CA GLY A 71 0.97 3.19 -0.57
C GLY A 71 0.34 4.06 0.52
N GLY A 72 -0.69 4.80 0.12
CA GLY A 72 -1.37 5.79 0.97
C GLY A 72 -0.53 7.04 1.26
N GLU A 73 -1.22 8.16 1.51
CA GLU A 73 -0.61 9.41 1.95
C GLU A 73 -0.98 9.73 3.39
N PHE A 74 0.03 9.95 4.22
CA PHE A 74 -0.09 10.32 5.62
C PHE A 74 0.12 11.82 5.75
N ARG A 75 -0.89 12.53 6.24
CA ARG A 75 -0.77 13.91 6.69
C ARG A 75 -0.72 13.91 8.22
N ILE A 76 0.42 14.29 8.76
CA ILE A 76 0.72 14.24 10.20
C ILE A 76 0.95 15.65 10.70
N PHE A 77 0.33 15.98 11.84
CA PHE A 77 0.40 17.29 12.47
C PHE A 77 1.31 17.26 13.70
N SER A 78 1.85 18.42 14.06
CA SER A 78 2.73 18.57 15.23
C SER A 78 2.04 18.23 16.55
N ASP A 79 0.71 18.29 16.59
CA ASP A 79 -0.14 17.95 17.73
C ASP A 79 -0.45 16.43 17.86
N GLY A 80 0.15 15.62 16.98
CA GLY A 80 -0.02 14.18 16.98
C GLY A 80 -1.25 13.68 16.20
N SER A 81 -2.03 14.56 15.58
CA SER A 81 -3.14 14.17 14.71
C SER A 81 -2.63 13.51 13.42
N ILE A 82 -3.28 12.42 13.00
CA ILE A 82 -2.95 11.73 11.75
C ILE A 82 -4.18 11.60 10.85
N PHE A 83 -4.04 12.04 9.61
CA PHE A 83 -4.99 11.82 8.53
C PHE A 83 -4.35 10.94 7.46
N LEU A 84 -5.09 9.93 7.02
CA LEU A 84 -4.66 8.99 5.98
C LEU A 84 -5.58 9.07 4.77
N TYR A 85 -4.96 9.13 3.59
CA TYR A 85 -5.61 9.03 2.29
C TYR A 85 -5.16 7.70 1.64
N ALA A 86 -5.99 6.66 1.73
CA ALA A 86 -5.64 5.31 1.26
C ALA A 86 -6.29 4.98 -0.10
N THR A 87 -6.19 5.90 -1.05
CA THR A 87 -6.88 5.81 -2.34
C THR A 87 -6.06 5.20 -3.47
N THR A 88 -4.73 5.13 -3.33
CA THR A 88 -3.81 4.63 -4.37
C THR A 88 -2.63 3.87 -3.76
N GLY A 89 -1.97 3.05 -4.57
CA GLY A 89 -0.80 2.28 -4.18
C GLY A 89 -1.10 0.87 -3.69
N PHE A 90 -2.31 0.36 -3.96
CA PHE A 90 -2.75 -0.99 -3.59
C PHE A 90 -3.20 -1.82 -4.80
N GLU A 91 -2.96 -1.34 -6.03
CA GLU A 91 -3.42 -1.95 -7.27
C GLU A 91 -2.79 -3.33 -7.53
N TYR A 92 -1.68 -3.63 -6.85
CA TYR A 92 -1.02 -4.94 -6.91
C TYR A 92 -1.68 -6.00 -6.01
N LEU A 93 -2.59 -5.60 -5.13
CA LEU A 93 -3.28 -6.48 -4.19
C LEU A 93 -4.67 -6.85 -4.70
N ALA A 94 -5.07 -8.09 -4.48
CA ALA A 94 -6.41 -8.57 -4.73
C ALA A 94 -7.41 -8.07 -3.67
N ALA A 95 -8.70 -8.07 -4.01
CA ALA A 95 -9.76 -7.77 -3.05
C ALA A 95 -9.70 -8.72 -1.83
N GLY A 96 -9.72 -8.17 -0.63
CA GLY A 96 -9.58 -8.88 0.64
C GLY A 96 -8.14 -9.12 1.09
N GLU A 97 -7.13 -8.86 0.26
CA GLU A 97 -5.74 -8.89 0.70
C GLU A 97 -5.40 -7.68 1.59
N THR A 98 -4.28 -7.81 2.33
CA THR A 98 -3.84 -6.79 3.28
C THR A 98 -2.39 -6.39 3.05
N ALA A 99 -2.09 -5.13 3.34
CA ALA A 99 -0.72 -4.63 3.41
C ALA A 99 -0.55 -3.70 4.61
N ASN A 100 0.70 -3.56 5.08
CA ASN A 100 1.06 -2.62 6.12
C ASN A 100 1.70 -1.38 5.49
N MET A 101 1.16 -0.22 5.80
CA MET A 101 1.79 1.08 5.56
C MET A 101 2.49 1.52 6.84
N ILE A 102 3.78 1.83 6.75
CA ILE A 102 4.57 2.23 7.91
C ILE A 102 5.15 3.62 7.65
N VAL A 103 5.06 4.47 8.66
CA VAL A 103 5.69 5.79 8.72
C VAL A 103 6.33 5.96 10.09
N THR A 104 7.56 6.46 10.14
CA THR A 104 8.30 6.79 11.34
C THR A 104 8.18 8.27 11.68
N TYR A 105 8.04 8.60 12.94
CA TYR A 105 7.95 9.97 13.43
C TYR A 105 8.85 10.19 14.63
N THR A 106 9.26 11.44 14.83
CA THR A 106 10.11 11.88 15.92
C THR A 106 9.32 12.83 16.81
N VAL A 107 9.26 12.51 18.10
CA VAL A 107 8.62 13.32 19.14
C VAL A 107 9.68 14.04 19.95
N SER A 108 9.40 15.27 20.34
CA SER A 108 10.23 16.12 21.20
C SER A 108 9.43 16.61 22.41
N ASP A 109 10.09 16.69 23.57
CA ASP A 109 9.60 17.40 24.78
C ASP A 109 10.18 18.84 24.89
N GLY A 110 10.92 19.29 23.86
CA GLY A 110 11.65 20.55 23.83
C GLY A 110 13.09 20.49 24.35
N THR A 111 13.49 19.39 24.99
CA THR A 111 14.84 19.14 25.53
C THR A 111 15.52 17.93 24.88
N SER A 112 14.76 16.88 24.61
CA SER A 112 15.18 15.61 24.07
C SER A 112 14.17 15.09 23.04
N SER A 113 14.54 14.06 22.29
CA SER A 113 13.67 13.48 21.25
C SER A 113 13.75 11.96 21.21
N SER A 114 12.68 11.35 20.72
CA SER A 114 12.56 9.90 20.54
C SER A 114 11.77 9.57 19.27
N VAL A 115 11.92 8.34 18.77
CA VAL A 115 11.37 7.89 17.49
C VAL A 115 10.44 6.70 17.68
N ALA A 116 9.29 6.72 17.00
CA ALA A 116 8.32 5.62 16.94
C ALA A 116 7.70 5.51 15.55
N SER A 117 6.84 4.52 15.34
CA SER A 117 6.21 4.23 14.06
C SER A 117 4.69 4.23 14.16
N VAL A 118 4.05 4.77 13.12
CA VAL A 118 2.64 4.55 12.80
C VAL A 118 2.56 3.38 11.82
N ILE A 119 1.85 2.33 12.20
CA ILE A 119 1.64 1.12 11.41
C ILE A 119 0.17 1.03 11.07
N VAL A 120 -0.17 1.07 9.79
CA VAL A 120 -1.56 0.94 9.33
C VAL A 120 -1.70 -0.29 8.47
N THR A 121 -2.50 -1.24 8.94
CA THR A 121 -2.95 -2.38 8.14
C THR A 121 -4.14 -1.95 7.29
N VAL A 122 -3.98 -1.97 5.98
CA VAL A 122 -5.08 -1.74 5.02
C VAL A 122 -5.59 -3.07 4.51
N THR A 123 -6.91 -3.23 4.46
CA THR A 123 -7.59 -4.31 3.75
C THR A 123 -8.15 -3.76 2.44
N VAL A 124 -7.80 -4.37 1.31
CA VAL A 124 -8.23 -3.89 0.00
C VAL A 124 -9.69 -4.27 -0.26
N VAL A 125 -10.53 -3.28 -0.58
CA VAL A 125 -11.95 -3.50 -0.89
C VAL A 125 -12.12 -3.81 -2.38
N ASP A 126 -11.66 -2.91 -3.23
CA ASP A 126 -11.60 -3.06 -4.68
C ASP A 126 -10.11 -3.12 -5.05
N GLY A 127 -9.64 -4.27 -5.56
CA GLY A 127 -8.24 -4.49 -5.91
C GLY A 127 -8.10 -4.84 -7.38
N ASP A 128 -7.15 -4.22 -8.07
CA ASP A 128 -6.97 -4.36 -9.52
C ASP A 128 -5.92 -5.41 -9.91
N SER A 129 -5.62 -6.34 -9.00
CA SER A 129 -4.59 -7.35 -9.21
C SER A 129 -5.03 -8.45 -10.20
N ILE A 130 -4.04 -8.96 -10.95
CA ILE A 130 -4.20 -10.06 -11.90
C ILE A 130 -3.20 -11.14 -11.53
N LEU A 131 -3.68 -12.36 -11.33
CA LEU A 131 -2.83 -13.55 -11.17
C LEU A 131 -2.86 -14.37 -12.46
N ALA A 132 -1.81 -14.20 -13.26
CA ALA A 132 -1.63 -14.97 -14.48
C ALA A 132 -1.32 -16.44 -14.19
N GLN A 133 -1.94 -17.35 -14.93
CA GLN A 133 -1.71 -18.78 -14.82
C GLN A 133 -1.19 -19.36 -16.14
N ASP A 134 -0.21 -20.26 -16.06
CA ASP A 134 0.38 -20.87 -17.25
C ASP A 134 -0.68 -21.62 -18.09
N ASP A 135 -0.74 -21.28 -19.37
CA ASP A 135 -1.59 -21.97 -20.33
C ASP A 135 -0.95 -23.25 -20.86
N VAL A 136 -1.78 -24.28 -21.03
CA VAL A 136 -1.39 -25.51 -21.72
C VAL A 136 -2.42 -25.85 -22.79
N PHE A 137 -1.97 -25.85 -24.04
CA PHE A 137 -2.75 -26.31 -25.19
C PHE A 137 -2.01 -27.41 -25.96
N SER A 138 -2.78 -28.28 -26.60
CA SER A 138 -2.26 -29.33 -27.48
C SER A 138 -3.03 -29.35 -28.79
N THR A 139 -2.35 -29.66 -29.89
CA THR A 139 -2.95 -29.85 -31.20
C THR A 139 -2.16 -30.89 -31.98
N GLU A 140 -2.79 -31.53 -32.96
CA GLU A 140 -2.11 -32.49 -33.84
C GLU A 140 -1.17 -31.77 -34.82
N GLU A 141 -0.23 -32.51 -35.41
CA GLU A 141 0.65 -31.93 -36.43
C GLU A 141 -0.14 -31.37 -37.63
N SER A 142 0.37 -30.29 -38.22
CA SER A 142 -0.24 -29.63 -39.38
C SER A 142 -1.68 -29.14 -39.17
N THR A 143 -2.09 -28.92 -37.92
CA THR A 143 -3.38 -28.32 -37.58
C THR A 143 -3.19 -26.90 -37.03
N ILE A 144 -4.13 -26.01 -37.34
CA ILE A 144 -4.16 -24.67 -36.77
C ILE A 144 -4.94 -24.72 -35.46
N LEU A 145 -4.30 -24.34 -34.36
CA LEU A 145 -4.98 -24.06 -33.09
C LEU A 145 -5.39 -22.58 -33.09
N ALA A 146 -6.69 -22.31 -33.11
CA ALA A 146 -7.23 -20.95 -33.17
C ALA A 146 -8.38 -20.78 -32.16
N GLY A 147 -8.63 -19.53 -31.77
CA GLY A 147 -9.74 -19.16 -30.89
C GLY A 147 -9.55 -19.55 -29.43
N VAL A 148 -8.33 -19.97 -29.03
CA VAL A 148 -7.98 -20.17 -27.63
C VAL A 148 -7.85 -18.82 -26.93
N ASN A 149 -8.27 -18.78 -25.66
CA ASN A 149 -8.10 -17.60 -24.82
C ASN A 149 -7.06 -17.88 -23.74
N VAL A 150 -5.91 -17.20 -23.84
CA VAL A 150 -4.79 -17.30 -22.90
C VAL A 150 -5.01 -16.54 -21.60
N THR A 151 -6.12 -15.80 -21.46
CA THR A 151 -6.48 -15.13 -20.21
C THR A 151 -7.65 -15.80 -19.50
N SER A 152 -8.10 -16.97 -19.98
CA SER A 152 -9.33 -17.60 -19.47
C SER A 152 -9.17 -18.32 -18.14
N ASN A 153 -7.95 -18.72 -17.81
CA ASN A 153 -7.54 -19.37 -16.57
C ASN A 153 -6.91 -18.39 -15.57
N ASP A 154 -6.70 -17.12 -15.95
CA ASP A 154 -6.18 -16.10 -15.05
C ASP A 154 -7.23 -15.73 -13.99
N GLU A 155 -6.77 -15.42 -12.77
CA GLU A 155 -7.65 -14.84 -11.74
C GLU A 155 -7.59 -13.32 -11.84
N LEU A 156 -8.74 -12.70 -12.14
CA LEU A 156 -8.89 -11.26 -12.26
C LEU A 156 -9.62 -10.74 -11.02
N TYR A 157 -8.99 -9.84 -10.29
CA TYR A 157 -9.62 -9.18 -9.15
C TYR A 157 -10.24 -7.82 -9.51
N ALA A 158 -9.95 -7.27 -10.69
CA ALA A 158 -10.75 -6.23 -11.35
C ALA A 158 -10.78 -6.31 -12.90
N ASP A 159 -11.52 -5.34 -13.46
CA ASP A 159 -11.72 -4.97 -14.86
C ASP A 159 -11.57 -6.09 -15.92
N PHE A 160 -10.37 -6.27 -16.47
CA PHE A 160 -10.03 -7.18 -17.55
C PHE A 160 -8.51 -7.33 -17.66
N ALA A 161 -8.01 -8.53 -17.99
CA ALA A 161 -6.60 -8.72 -18.34
C ALA A 161 -6.33 -8.35 -19.81
N GLU A 162 -5.25 -7.61 -20.04
CA GLU A 162 -4.68 -7.40 -21.37
C GLU A 162 -3.32 -8.09 -21.50
N ILE A 163 -3.06 -8.62 -22.70
CA ILE A 163 -1.77 -9.18 -23.05
C ILE A 163 -0.85 -8.03 -23.45
N VAL A 164 0.08 -7.69 -22.56
CA VAL A 164 0.98 -6.53 -22.75
C VAL A 164 2.30 -6.88 -23.44
N ALA A 165 2.70 -8.15 -23.45
CA ALA A 165 3.94 -8.60 -24.06
C ALA A 165 3.95 -10.10 -24.34
N ILE A 166 4.67 -10.52 -25.40
CA ILE A 166 5.00 -11.92 -25.67
C ILE A 166 6.51 -12.08 -25.63
N ASN A 167 7.02 -13.01 -24.80
CA ASN A 167 8.45 -13.16 -24.49
C ASN A 167 9.09 -11.86 -23.95
N GLY A 168 8.34 -11.09 -23.14
CA GLY A 168 8.79 -9.81 -22.57
C GLY A 168 8.87 -8.65 -23.57
N ILE A 169 8.41 -8.82 -24.81
CA ILE A 169 8.44 -7.79 -25.85
C ILE A 169 7.00 -7.38 -26.21
N GLY A 170 6.63 -6.13 -25.95
CA GLY A 170 5.29 -5.61 -26.24
C GLY A 170 4.94 -5.58 -27.73
N SER A 171 5.91 -5.28 -28.60
CA SER A 171 5.68 -5.29 -30.05
C SER A 171 5.40 -6.68 -30.64
N ASN A 172 5.58 -7.75 -29.87
CA ASN A 172 5.22 -9.09 -30.30
C ASN A 172 3.71 -9.38 -30.15
N VAL A 173 2.96 -8.55 -29.41
CA VAL A 173 1.51 -8.70 -29.29
C VAL A 173 0.88 -8.44 -30.66
N GLY A 174 0.21 -9.46 -31.19
CA GLY A 174 -0.36 -9.49 -32.53
C GLY A 174 0.62 -9.75 -33.68
N ALA A 175 1.91 -9.94 -33.40
CA ALA A 175 2.90 -10.36 -34.39
C ALA A 175 3.07 -11.89 -34.40
N GLU A 176 3.61 -12.43 -35.50
CA GLU A 176 4.04 -13.82 -35.55
C GLU A 176 5.32 -14.02 -34.75
N VAL A 177 5.29 -14.92 -33.78
CA VAL A 177 6.42 -15.31 -32.92
C VAL A 177 6.72 -16.79 -33.12
N ARG A 178 7.99 -17.13 -33.31
CA ARG A 178 8.42 -18.53 -33.42
C ARG A 178 8.36 -19.22 -32.06
N GLY A 179 7.78 -20.42 -32.03
CA GLY A 179 7.82 -21.28 -30.85
C GLY A 179 9.21 -21.83 -30.56
N SER A 180 9.46 -22.19 -29.31
CA SER A 180 10.74 -22.74 -28.83
C SER A 180 11.15 -24.03 -29.54
N ASN A 181 10.18 -24.84 -29.98
CA ASN A 181 10.38 -26.09 -30.72
C ASN A 181 9.85 -26.02 -32.17
N GLY A 182 9.71 -24.82 -32.73
CA GLY A 182 9.07 -24.59 -34.03
C GLY A 182 7.62 -24.13 -33.92
N GLY A 183 6.94 -24.03 -35.07
CA GLY A 183 5.62 -23.41 -35.16
C GLY A 183 5.67 -21.87 -35.13
N LEU A 184 4.58 -21.25 -35.59
CA LEU A 184 4.35 -19.81 -35.50
C LEU A 184 3.13 -19.57 -34.62
N PHE A 185 3.24 -18.61 -33.72
CA PHE A 185 2.22 -18.19 -32.77
C PHE A 185 1.84 -16.75 -33.06
N THR A 186 0.55 -16.47 -33.08
CA THR A 186 0.04 -15.11 -33.09
C THR A 186 -0.90 -14.98 -31.92
N ILE A 187 -0.50 -14.20 -30.91
CA ILE A 187 -1.29 -13.95 -29.71
C ILE A 187 -1.70 -12.49 -29.75
N VAL A 188 -3.00 -12.23 -29.76
CA VAL A 188 -3.59 -10.88 -29.89
C VAL A 188 -4.28 -10.47 -28.61
N CYS A 189 -4.27 -9.18 -28.29
CA CYS A 189 -5.19 -8.64 -27.29
C CYS A 189 -6.62 -8.69 -27.83
N ARG A 190 -7.56 -9.15 -27.01
CA ARG A 190 -8.99 -9.09 -27.34
C ARG A 190 -9.49 -7.69 -26.94
N ARG A 191 -10.08 -6.96 -27.88
CA ARG A 191 -10.87 -5.75 -27.57
C ARG A 191 -12.29 -6.13 -27.18
#